data_AF-A0A954VBF4-F1
#
_entry.id   AF-A0A954VBF4-F1
#
_cell.length_a   1.000
_cell.length_b   1.000
_cell.length_c   1.000
_cell.angle_alpha   90.00
_cell.angle_beta   90.00
_cell.angle_gamma   90.00
#
_symmetry.space_group_name_H-M   'P 1'
#
loop_
_entity.id
_entity.type
_entity.pdbx_description
1 polymer ?
#
loop_
_entity_poly.entity_id
_entity_poly.type
_entity_poly.pdbx_seq_one_letter_code
_entity_poly.pdbx_strand_id
1 'polypeptide(L)' 'AADYTIWKDSFGSVDNLRADGNENGVVDAADYTIWKDNFGLSIVEVHTVPEPHWWAILRAVASAAGPATRRKNQ' A
#
# COMPACT_ATOMS: atom_id res chain seq x y z
N ALA A 1 16.16 -7.16 0.33
CA ALA A 1 16.25 -8.63 0.42
C ALA A 1 16.16 -9.12 1.88
N ALA A 2 15.21 -8.59 2.67
CA ALA A 2 15.11 -8.89 4.10
C ALA A 2 14.26 -10.15 4.42
N ASP A 3 13.40 -10.57 3.49
CA ASP A 3 12.49 -11.71 3.67
C ASP A 3 13.19 -13.07 3.62
N TYR A 4 14.15 -13.24 2.71
CA TYR A 4 14.85 -14.51 2.52
C TYR A 4 15.73 -14.91 3.71
N THR A 5 16.26 -13.93 4.43
CA THR A 5 17.02 -14.16 5.68
C THR A 5 16.12 -14.64 6.81
N ILE A 6 14.90 -14.09 6.93
CA ILE A 6 13.96 -14.51 7.97
C ILE A 6 13.54 -15.97 7.75
N TRP A 7 13.21 -16.36 6.52
CA TRP A 7 12.82 -17.74 6.20
C TRP A 7 13.94 -18.75 6.51
N LYS A 8 15.19 -18.45 6.13
CA LYS A 8 16.33 -19.34 6.42
C LYS A 8 16.58 -19.50 7.91
N ASP A 9 16.46 -18.41 8.67
CA ASP A 9 16.69 -18.44 10.11
C ASP A 9 15.56 -19.17 10.86
N SER A 10 14.34 -19.25 10.29
CA SER A 10 13.21 -19.96 10.88
C SER A 10 13.02 -21.41 10.39
N PHE A 11 13.82 -21.90 9.43
CA PHE A 11 13.63 -23.24 8.84
C PHE A 11 13.84 -24.34 9.89
N GLY A 12 12.82 -25.18 10.12
CA GLY A 12 12.80 -26.21 11.16
C GLY A 12 12.47 -25.69 12.57
N SER A 13 12.09 -24.42 12.71
CA SER A 13 11.66 -23.85 14.00
C SER A 13 10.23 -24.26 14.33
N VAL A 14 10.00 -24.59 15.60
CA VAL A 14 8.67 -24.82 16.21
C VAL A 14 8.23 -23.66 17.12
N ASP A 15 9.13 -22.72 17.39
CA ASP A 15 8.89 -21.56 18.25
C ASP A 15 8.73 -20.26 17.44
N ASN A 16 9.39 -20.16 16.27
CA ASN A 16 9.31 -19.03 15.36
C ASN A 16 8.54 -19.41 14.09
N LEU A 17 7.21 -19.43 14.23
CA LEU A 17 6.24 -19.86 13.20
C LEU A 17 5.89 -18.76 12.19
N ARG A 18 6.71 -17.71 12.07
CA ARG A 18 6.44 -16.59 11.14
C ARG A 18 6.40 -17.02 9.67
N ALA A 19 6.95 -18.20 9.35
CA ALA A 19 6.97 -18.82 8.04
C ALA A 19 6.16 -20.13 7.97
N ASP A 20 5.34 -20.42 8.99
CA ASP A 20 4.41 -21.54 9.01
C ASP A 20 3.15 -21.14 8.22
N GLY A 21 3.12 -21.52 6.95
CA GLY A 21 2.06 -21.13 6.01
C GLY A 21 0.86 -22.06 6.04
N ASN A 22 0.99 -23.24 6.63
CA ASN A 22 -0.10 -24.21 6.83
C ASN A 22 -0.62 -24.28 8.28
N GLU A 23 -0.01 -23.51 9.19
CA GLU A 23 -0.34 -23.43 10.62
C GLU A 23 -0.21 -24.78 11.36
N ASN A 24 0.72 -25.65 10.95
CA ASN A 24 0.91 -26.96 11.55
C ASN A 24 1.85 -26.95 12.79
N GLY A 25 2.42 -25.80 13.15
CA GLY A 25 3.33 -25.65 14.28
C GLY A 25 4.80 -25.98 13.97
N VAL A 26 5.17 -26.12 12.70
CA VAL A 26 6.57 -26.33 12.27
C VAL A 26 6.81 -25.70 10.90
N VAL A 27 7.91 -24.94 10.76
CA VAL A 27 8.31 -24.41 9.45
C VAL A 27 9.09 -25.47 8.66
N ASP A 28 8.48 -26.02 7.61
CA ASP A 28 9.06 -27.08 6.78
C ASP A 28 8.90 -26.86 5.24
N ALA A 29 9.16 -27.90 4.45
CA ALA A 29 9.09 -27.83 2.99
C ALA A 29 7.67 -27.69 2.44
N ALA A 30 6.64 -28.07 3.21
CA ALA A 30 5.24 -27.86 2.84
C ALA A 30 4.89 -26.37 2.86
N ASP A 31 5.42 -25.60 3.83
CA ASP A 31 5.22 -24.15 3.89
C ASP A 31 5.86 -23.41 2.72
N TYR A 32 7.04 -23.85 2.30
CA TYR A 32 7.69 -23.33 1.09
C TYR A 32 6.81 -23.52 -0.15
N THR A 33 6.07 -24.63 -0.23
CA THR A 33 5.16 -24.90 -1.34
C THR A 33 3.99 -23.92 -1.34
N ILE A 34 3.40 -23.63 -0.17
CA ILE A 34 2.31 -22.64 -0.03
C ILE A 34 2.78 -21.23 -0.39
N TRP A 35 3.97 -20.82 0.07
CA TRP A 35 4.54 -19.54 -0.32
C TRP A 35 4.75 -19.48 -1.84
N LYS A 36 5.31 -20.54 -2.43
CA LYS A 36 5.59 -20.61 -3.86
C LYS A 36 4.31 -20.54 -4.70
N ASP A 37 3.25 -21.23 -4.29
CA ASP A 37 1.97 -21.24 -4.99
C ASP A 37 1.29 -19.85 -4.93
N ASN A 38 1.51 -19.10 -3.85
CA ASN A 38 1.01 -17.74 -3.70
C ASN A 38 1.96 -16.66 -4.24
N PHE A 39 3.20 -17.02 -4.59
CA PHE A 39 4.21 -16.07 -5.01
C PHE A 39 3.85 -15.46 -6.37
N GLY A 40 3.61 -14.15 -6.38
CA GLY A 40 3.20 -13.41 -7.58
C GLY A 40 1.69 -13.28 -7.75
N LEU A 41 0.88 -13.90 -6.89
CA LEU A 41 -0.54 -13.58 -6.78
C LEU A 41 -0.68 -12.16 -6.22
N SER A 42 -0.93 -11.21 -7.10
CA SER A 42 -1.29 -9.85 -6.72
C SER A 42 -2.78 -9.84 -6.41
N ILE A 43 -3.14 -9.72 -5.15
CA ILE A 43 -4.50 -9.32 -4.79
C ILE A 43 -4.76 -7.95 -5.43
N VAL A 44 -5.68 -7.90 -6.40
CA VAL A 44 -6.16 -6.63 -6.95
C VAL A 44 -7.07 -6.03 -5.91
N GLU A 45 -6.46 -5.39 -4.93
CA GLU A 45 -7.19 -4.62 -3.93
C GLU A 45 -7.60 -3.29 -4.58
N VAL A 46 -8.89 -3.16 -4.89
CA VAL A 46 -9.46 -1.92 -5.41
C VAL A 46 -9.56 -0.94 -4.24
N HIS A 47 -8.47 -0.26 -3.95
CA HIS A 47 -8.48 0.89 -3.05
C HIS A 47 -9.20 2.05 -3.73
N THR A 48 -10.36 2.44 -3.20
CA THR A 48 -11.04 3.66 -3.62
C THR A 48 -10.25 4.86 -3.10
N VAL A 49 -9.27 5.33 -3.88
CA VAL A 49 -8.54 6.56 -3.58
C VAL A 49 -9.55 7.72 -3.61
N PRO A 50 -9.86 8.38 -2.47
CA PRO A 50 -10.73 9.54 -2.47
C PRO A 50 -10.10 10.60 -3.35
N GLU A 51 -10.86 11.18 -4.29
CA GLU A 51 -10.32 12.20 -5.19
C GLU A 51 -9.64 13.30 -4.36
N PRO A 52 -8.34 13.56 -4.58
CA PRO A 52 -7.68 14.65 -3.90
C PRO A 52 -8.41 15.93 -4.30
N HIS A 53 -8.79 16.72 -3.30
CA HIS A 53 -9.65 17.89 -3.40
C HIS A 53 -8.91 19.09 -4.06
N TRP A 54 -8.21 18.86 -5.16
CA TRP A 54 -7.63 19.89 -6.01
C TRP A 54 -8.71 20.81 -6.58
N TRP A 55 -9.88 20.23 -6.85
CA TRP A 55 -11.04 20.99 -7.32
C TRP A 55 -11.56 21.96 -6.25
N ALA A 56 -11.41 21.63 -4.96
CA ALA A 56 -11.81 22.53 -3.87
C ALA A 56 -10.86 23.74 -3.78
N ILE A 57 -9.56 23.52 -4.01
CA ILE A 57 -8.55 24.59 -4.04
C ILE A 57 -8.78 25.51 -5.24
N LEU A 58 -9.02 24.96 -6.44
CA LEU A 58 -9.26 25.76 -7.65
C LEU A 58 -10.53 26.61 -7.58
N ARG A 59 -11.58 26.14 -6.88
CA ARG A 59 -12.81 26.91 -6.69
C ARG A 59 -12.66 28.08 -5.71
N ALA A 60 -11.87 27.91 -4.65
CA ALA A 60 -11.66 28.96 -3.66
C ALA A 60 -10.88 30.16 -4.21
N VAL A 61 -9.94 29.93 -5.13
CA VAL A 61 -9.11 31.00 -5.73
C VAL A 61 -9.91 31.84 -6.74
N ALA A 62 -10.82 31.22 -7.50
CA ALA A 62 -11.62 31.93 -8.51
C ALA A 62 -12.64 32.93 -7.91
N SER A 63 -13.13 32.72 -6.69
CA SER A 63 -14.08 33.64 -6.03
C SER A 63 -13.45 34.91 -5.46
N ALA A 64 -12.12 34.97 -5.31
CA ALA A 64 -11.44 36.12 -4.71
C ALA A 64 -11.06 37.22 -5.73
N ALA A 65 -11.16 36.94 -7.03
CA ALA A 65 -10.82 37.88 -8.11
C ALA A 65 -12.07 38.57 -8.66
N GLY A 66 -12.70 39.43 -7.85
CA GLY A 66 -13.72 40.36 -8.34
C GLY A 66 -13.13 41.42 -9.29
N PRO A 67 -13.91 41.99 -10.22
CA PRO A 67 -13.40 42.91 -11.23
C PRO A 67 -12.93 44.23 -10.60
N ALA A 68 -11.62 44.50 -10.66
CA ALA A 68 -11.03 45.78 -10.30
C ALA A 68 -11.48 46.85 -11.30
N THR A 69 -12.41 47.71 -10.89
CA THR A 69 -12.85 48.87 -11.67
C THR A 69 -11.69 49.86 -11.80
N ARG A 70 -11.01 49.83 -12.95
CA ARG A 70 -9.91 50.75 -13.29
C ARG A 70 -10.46 52.17 -13.42
N ARG A 71 -10.37 52.99 -12.37
CA ARG A 71 -10.63 54.44 -12.44
C ARG A 71 -9.62 55.08 -13.40
N LYS A 72 -10.12 55.64 -14.51
CA LYS A 72 -9.34 56.50 -15.41
C LYS A 72 -9.37 57.92 -14.83
N ASN A 73 -8.22 58.41 -14.37
CA ASN A 73 -8.07 59.79 -13.92
C ASN A 73 -7.79 60.68 -15.14
N GLN A 74 -8.70 61.63 -15.39
CA GLN A 74 -8.44 62.83 -16.20
C GLN A 74 -7.56 63.79 -15.40
#